data_AF-A0AAW4BM57-F1
#
_entry.id   AF-A0AAW4BM57-F1
#
_cell.length_a   1.000
_cell.length_b   1.000
_cell.length_c   1.000
_cell.angle_alpha   90.00
_cell.angle_beta   90.00
_cell.angle_gamma   90.00
#
_symmetry.space_group_name_H-M   'P 1'
#
loop_
_entity.id
_entity.type
_entity.pdbx_description
1 polymer ?
#
loop_
_entity_poly.entity_id
_entity_poly.type
_entity_poly.pdbx_seq_one_letter_code
_entity_poly.pdbx_strand_id
1 'polypeptide(L)'
;VDKEMAGFAHVEIRQKGIDLKLGVALQAIEYVPNEHIASFSSGEDENKQHIEGELNLTLNNGETLTTDILIMAIGVRPETKLAKEAELEIGALGGIYTNEYMQTSDPSIYAVGDAVEEK
;
A
#
# COMPACT_ATOMS: atom_id res chain seq x y z
N VAL A 1 6.77 15.67 7.97
CA VAL A 1 8.10 15.80 8.61
C VAL A 1 9.14 15.90 7.52
N ASP A 2 10.17 16.73 7.71
CA ASP A 2 11.23 16.88 6.72
C ASP A 2 12.21 15.71 6.73
N LYS A 3 12.98 15.56 5.66
CA LYS A 3 13.90 14.43 5.45
C LYS A 3 14.92 14.27 6.57
N GLU A 4 15.45 15.37 7.10
CA GLU A 4 16.44 15.34 8.19
C GLU A 4 15.83 14.77 9.48
N MET A 5 14.58 15.15 9.78
CA MET A 5 13.84 14.64 10.92
C MET A 5 13.46 13.17 10.75
N ALA A 6 13.14 12.74 9.52
CA ALA A 6 12.91 11.32 9.22
C ALA A 6 14.17 10.45 9.41
N GLY A 7 15.37 11.06 9.33
CA GLY A 7 16.66 10.39 9.57
C GLY A 7 16.72 9.64 10.90
N PHE A 8 16.16 10.22 11.97
CA PHE A 8 16.09 9.59 13.29
C PHE A 8 15.27 8.29 13.26
N ALA A 9 14.13 8.29 12.56
CA ALA A 9 13.32 7.10 12.39
C ALA A 9 14.02 6.03 11.54
N HIS A 10 14.75 6.44 10.49
CA HIS A 10 15.50 5.49 9.66
C HIS A 10 16.56 4.72 10.46
N VAL A 11 17.23 5.38 11.41
CA VAL A 11 18.22 4.74 12.29
C VAL A 11 17.55 3.71 13.19
N GLU A 12 16.46 4.08 13.86
CA GLU A 12 15.69 3.19 14.75
C GLU A 12 15.16 1.96 14.00
N ILE A 13 14.60 2.14 12.80
CA ILE A 13 14.10 1.04 11.96
C ILE A 13 15.22 0.03 11.66
N ARG A 14 16.39 0.51 11.23
CA ARG A 14 17.53 -0.36 10.92
C ARG A 14 18.10 -1.05 12.16
N GLN A 15 18.12 -0.37 13.32
CA GLN A 15 18.57 -0.97 14.58
C GLN A 15 17.69 -2.14 15.02
N LYS A 16 16.41 -2.18 14.60
CA LYS A 16 15.50 -3.31 14.80
C LYS A 16 15.68 -4.47 13.81
N GLY A 17 16.68 -4.39 12.93
CA GLY A 17 16.96 -5.43 11.93
C GLY A 17 16.05 -5.39 10.71
N ILE A 18 15.30 -4.31 10.50
CA ILE A 18 14.45 -4.15 9.31
C ILE A 18 15.31 -3.69 8.13
N ASP A 19 15.21 -4.39 7.00
CA ASP A 19 15.83 -3.98 5.73
C ASP A 19 15.07 -2.77 5.12
N LEU A 20 15.52 -1.56 5.47
CA LEU A 20 14.90 -0.32 5.02
C LEU A 20 15.50 0.16 3.68
N LYS A 21 14.77 -0.12 2.59
CA LYS A 21 15.10 0.32 1.22
C LYS A 21 14.35 1.61 0.83
N LEU A 22 15.03 2.76 0.93
CA LEU A 22 14.50 4.07 0.51
C LEU A 22 14.80 4.34 -0.97
N GLY A 23 13.90 5.04 -1.67
CA GLY A 23 14.10 5.38 -3.09
C GLY A 23 14.01 4.15 -4.03
N VAL A 24 13.50 3.04 -3.51
CA VAL A 24 13.30 1.79 -4.23
C VAL A 24 11.81 1.60 -4.47
N ALA A 25 11.45 1.25 -5.71
CA ALA A 25 10.07 1.02 -6.11
C ALA A 25 9.89 -0.42 -6.61
N LEU A 26 8.71 -0.98 -6.38
CA LEU A 26 8.28 -2.26 -6.91
C LEU A 26 7.90 -2.09 -8.40
N GLN A 27 8.46 -2.93 -9.28
CA GLN A 27 8.17 -2.93 -10.71
C GLN A 27 7.28 -4.10 -11.15
N ALA A 28 7.54 -5.30 -10.61
CA ALA A 28 6.78 -6.49 -10.96
C ALA A 28 6.67 -7.43 -9.75
N ILE A 29 5.60 -8.23 -9.76
CA ILE A 29 5.33 -9.30 -8.79
C ILE A 29 5.07 -10.57 -9.59
N GLU A 30 5.80 -11.62 -9.28
CA GLU A 30 5.56 -12.98 -9.75
C GLU A 30 5.16 -13.84 -8.56
N TYR A 31 4.01 -14.52 -8.67
CA TYR A 31 3.58 -15.51 -7.68
C TYR A 31 4.04 -16.89 -8.12
N VAL A 32 4.74 -17.59 -7.23
CA VAL A 32 5.28 -18.92 -7.46
C VAL A 32 4.56 -19.90 -6.51
N PRO A 33 3.68 -20.77 -7.02
CA PRO A 33 3.00 -21.75 -6.19
C PRO A 33 3.99 -22.80 -5.66
N ASN A 34 3.74 -23.31 -4.45
CA ASN A 34 4.51 -24.44 -3.95
C ASN A 34 3.95 -25.75 -4.50
N GLU A 35 4.71 -26.44 -5.35
CA GLU A 35 4.32 -27.73 -5.93
C GLU A 35 4.70 -28.92 -5.04
N HIS A 36 5.46 -28.69 -3.97
CA HIS A 36 5.95 -29.71 -3.05
C HIS A 36 5.37 -29.49 -1.65
N ILE A 37 5.07 -30.57 -0.94
CA ILE A 37 4.68 -30.53 0.49
C ILE A 37 5.70 -31.36 1.24
N ALA A 38 6.55 -30.68 2.02
CA ALA A 38 7.51 -31.32 2.89
C ALA A 38 6.74 -32.11 3.95
N SER A 39 7.21 -33.32 4.25
CA SER A 39 6.55 -34.17 5.24
C SER A 39 7.54 -34.79 6.21
N PHE A 40 7.21 -34.74 7.50
CA PHE A 40 7.98 -35.42 8.53
C PHE A 40 8.13 -36.92 8.25
N SER A 41 7.11 -37.56 7.68
CA SER A 41 7.15 -38.98 7.29
C SER A 41 8.20 -39.29 6.22
N SER A 42 8.60 -38.32 5.42
CA SER A 42 9.64 -38.44 4.40
C SER A 42 11.01 -37.97 4.91
N GLY A 43 11.12 -37.61 6.19
CA GLY A 43 12.36 -37.11 6.80
C GLY A 43 12.69 -35.65 6.47
N GLU A 44 11.71 -34.88 6.02
CA GLU A 44 11.88 -33.47 5.64
C GLU A 44 11.56 -32.52 6.80
N ASP A 45 12.21 -31.35 6.84
CA ASP A 45 11.92 -30.29 7.80
C ASP A 45 10.79 -29.39 7.29
N GLU A 46 9.67 -29.39 8.01
CA GLU A 46 8.46 -28.63 7.67
C GLU A 46 8.44 -27.20 8.24
N ASN A 47 9.36 -26.86 9.17
CA ASN A 47 9.28 -25.62 9.95
C ASN A 47 9.45 -24.32 9.14
N LYS A 48 9.96 -24.42 7.90
CA LYS A 48 10.23 -23.29 7.02
C LYS A 48 9.53 -23.41 5.67
N GLN A 49 8.55 -24.30 5.55
CA GLN A 49 7.81 -24.44 4.31
C GLN A 49 6.67 -23.41 4.21
N HIS A 50 6.59 -22.75 3.06
CA HIS A 50 5.48 -21.88 2.67
C HIS A 50 4.57 -22.63 1.70
N ILE A 51 3.53 -23.30 2.21
CA ILE A 51 2.65 -24.19 1.41
C ILE A 51 1.85 -23.40 0.37
N GLU A 52 1.47 -22.16 0.68
CA GLU A 52 0.75 -21.26 -0.24
C GLU A 52 1.64 -20.69 -1.35
N GLY A 53 2.93 -21.03 -1.40
CA GLY A 53 3.88 -20.46 -2.35
C GLY A 53 4.59 -19.19 -1.83
N GLU A 54 5.30 -18.53 -2.74
CA GLU A 54 6.11 -17.35 -2.48
C GLU A 54 5.94 -16.28 -3.57
N LEU A 55 6.43 -15.07 -3.30
CA LEU A 55 6.42 -13.95 -4.23
C LEU A 55 7.84 -13.58 -4.62
N ASN A 56 8.12 -13.50 -5.91
CA ASN A 56 9.33 -12.94 -6.47
C ASN A 56 9.07 -11.52 -6.97
N LEU A 57 9.76 -10.55 -6.40
CA LEU A 57 9.60 -9.13 -6.69
C LEU A 57 10.75 -8.64 -7.55
N THR A 58 10.44 -7.84 -8.56
CA THR A 58 11.45 -7.06 -9.32
C THR A 58 11.40 -5.61 -8.90
N LEU A 59 12.56 -5.04 -8.56
CA LEU A 59 12.70 -3.68 -8.06
C LEU A 59 13.24 -2.74 -9.15
N ASN A 60 13.02 -1.43 -8.99
CA ASN A 60 13.41 -0.41 -9.96
C ASN A 60 14.91 -0.22 -10.19
N ASN A 61 15.73 -0.84 -9.36
CA ASN A 61 17.19 -0.89 -9.48
C ASN A 61 17.68 -2.20 -10.13
N GLY A 62 16.78 -3.09 -10.56
CA GLY A 62 17.10 -4.39 -11.15
C GLY A 62 17.37 -5.50 -10.13
N GLU A 63 17.32 -5.22 -8.83
CA GLU A 63 17.38 -6.25 -7.79
C GLU A 63 16.08 -7.07 -7.75
N THR A 64 16.19 -8.32 -7.29
CA THR A 64 15.04 -9.15 -6.96
C THR A 64 14.92 -9.38 -5.45
N LEU A 65 13.71 -9.62 -4.97
CA LEU A 65 13.42 -9.94 -3.58
C LEU A 65 12.38 -11.07 -3.52
N THR A 66 12.68 -12.13 -2.79
CA THR A 66 11.73 -13.22 -2.50
C THR A 66 11.10 -12.99 -1.13
N THR A 67 9.77 -13.10 -1.05
CA THR A 67 9.00 -12.91 0.20
C THR A 67 7.74 -13.77 0.22
N ASP A 68 7.29 -14.15 1.40
CA ASP A 68 6.07 -14.95 1.58
C ASP A 68 4.81 -14.07 1.58
N ILE A 69 4.98 -12.78 1.91
CA ILE A 69 3.88 -11.80 1.99
C ILE A 69 4.32 -10.44 1.44
N LEU A 70 3.38 -9.77 0.79
CA LEU A 70 3.53 -8.39 0.32
C LEU A 70 2.39 -7.53 0.87
N ILE A 71 2.72 -6.45 1.58
CA ILE A 71 1.75 -5.49 2.11
C ILE A 71 1.86 -4.18 1.30
N MET A 72 0.82 -3.85 0.54
CA MET A 72 0.76 -2.62 -0.26
C MET A 72 0.19 -1.46 0.58
N ALA A 73 1.07 -0.58 1.06
CA ALA A 73 0.72 0.57 1.91
C ALA A 73 1.18 1.91 1.29
N ILE A 74 0.77 2.18 0.04
CA ILE A 74 1.27 3.30 -0.79
C ILE A 74 0.34 4.53 -0.79
N GLY A 75 -0.53 4.65 0.20
CA GLY A 75 -1.52 5.72 0.31
C GLY A 75 -2.93 5.28 -0.09
N VAL A 76 -3.88 6.18 0.09
CA VAL A 76 -5.31 6.00 -0.21
C VAL A 76 -5.76 7.02 -1.25
N ARG A 77 -6.86 6.72 -1.95
CA ARG A 77 -7.51 7.64 -2.89
C ARG A 77 -8.94 7.91 -2.43
N PRO A 78 -9.44 9.16 -2.52
CA PRO A 78 -10.84 9.47 -2.23
C PRO A 78 -11.82 8.61 -3.05
N GLU A 79 -12.81 8.02 -2.39
CA GLU A 79 -13.89 7.28 -3.04
C GLU A 79 -14.93 8.26 -3.59
N THR A 80 -14.90 8.47 -4.91
CA THR A 80 -15.72 9.51 -5.58
C THR A 80 -16.72 8.97 -6.58
N LYS A 81 -16.91 7.64 -6.66
CA LYS A 81 -17.79 7.04 -7.67
C LYS A 81 -19.23 7.55 -7.55
N LEU A 82 -19.82 7.47 -6.36
CA LEU A 82 -21.20 7.92 -6.11
C LEU A 82 -21.36 9.43 -6.34
N ALA A 83 -20.39 10.23 -5.90
CA ALA A 83 -20.41 11.67 -6.10
C ALA A 83 -20.40 12.05 -7.59
N LYS A 84 -19.56 11.38 -8.39
CA LYS A 84 -19.52 11.56 -9.85
C LYS A 84 -20.81 11.12 -10.53
N GLU A 85 -21.36 9.97 -10.14
CA GLU A 85 -22.62 9.46 -10.67
C GLU A 85 -23.82 10.36 -10.31
N ALA A 86 -23.74 11.07 -9.18
CA ALA A 86 -24.71 12.08 -8.74
C ALA A 86 -24.40 13.49 -9.27
N GLU A 87 -23.43 13.63 -10.18
CA GLU A 87 -23.02 14.91 -10.79
C GLU A 87 -22.54 15.96 -9.78
N LEU A 88 -22.00 15.54 -8.63
CA LEU A 88 -21.36 16.43 -7.67
C LEU A 88 -20.00 16.90 -8.17
N GLU A 89 -19.63 18.12 -7.79
CA GLU A 89 -18.33 18.70 -8.12
C GLU A 89 -17.19 17.90 -7.48
N ILE A 90 -16.15 17.61 -8.28
CA ILE A 90 -14.94 16.92 -7.86
C ILE A 90 -13.76 17.87 -7.98
N GLY A 91 -12.99 17.99 -6.91
CA GLY A 91 -11.81 18.84 -6.84
C GLY A 91 -10.64 18.36 -7.71
N ALA A 92 -9.62 19.21 -7.82
CA ALA A 92 -8.50 18.95 -8.73
C ALA A 92 -7.59 17.82 -8.26
N LEU A 93 -7.59 17.51 -6.95
CA LEU A 93 -6.87 16.37 -6.37
C LEU A 93 -7.72 15.08 -6.38
N GLY A 94 -8.97 15.18 -6.83
CA GLY A 94 -9.87 14.04 -7.05
C GLY A 94 -10.75 13.71 -5.86
N GLY A 95 -10.85 14.57 -4.85
CA GLY A 95 -11.82 14.48 -3.75
C GLY A 95 -13.17 15.12 -4.11
N ILE A 96 -14.20 14.83 -3.32
CA ILE A 96 -15.50 15.52 -3.41
C ILE A 96 -15.28 16.96 -2.97
N TYR A 97 -15.61 17.92 -3.83
CA TYR A 97 -15.44 19.33 -3.47
C TYR A 97 -16.49 19.76 -2.46
N THR A 98 -16.05 20.37 -1.37
CA THR A 98 -16.94 20.94 -0.35
C THR A 98 -16.54 22.37 0.01
N ASN A 99 -17.51 23.17 0.43
CA ASN A 99 -17.24 24.47 1.06
C ASN A 99 -16.82 24.30 2.54
N GLU A 100 -16.57 25.41 3.24
CA GLU A 100 -16.14 25.43 4.64
C GLU A 100 -17.18 24.86 5.64
N TYR A 101 -18.40 24.62 5.18
CA TYR A 101 -19.49 23.98 5.94
C TYR A 101 -19.67 22.50 5.58
N MET A 102 -18.74 21.92 4.80
CA MET A 102 -18.79 20.51 4.34
C MET A 102 -19.91 20.23 3.33
N GLN A 103 -20.50 21.27 2.75
CA GLN A 103 -21.59 21.16 1.80
C GLN A 103 -21.03 20.95 0.39
N THR A 104 -21.60 20.02 -0.36
CA THR A 104 -21.22 19.76 -1.76
C THR A 104 -21.87 20.78 -2.71
N SER A 105 -21.71 20.59 -4.02
CA SER A 105 -22.40 21.38 -5.04
C SER A 105 -23.93 21.22 -5.01
N ASP A 106 -24.46 20.12 -4.45
CA ASP A 106 -25.86 20.00 -4.09
C ASP A 106 -26.05 20.45 -2.63
N PRO A 107 -26.87 21.48 -2.36
CA PRO A 107 -27.03 22.01 -1.02
C PRO A 107 -27.70 21.05 -0.02
N SER A 108 -28.33 19.97 -0.51
CA SER A 108 -28.94 18.92 0.31
C SER A 108 -27.95 17.80 0.66
N ILE A 109 -26.76 17.78 0.05
CA ILE A 109 -25.76 16.73 0.21
C ILE A 109 -24.49 17.33 0.83
N TYR A 110 -24.02 16.68 1.90
CA TYR A 110 -22.81 17.02 2.62
C TYR A 110 -21.84 15.84 2.57
N ALA A 111 -20.54 16.12 2.53
CA ALA A 111 -19.49 15.11 2.52
C ALA A 111 -18.40 15.49 3.52
N VAL A 112 -17.76 14.51 4.16
CA VAL A 112 -16.71 14.73 5.18
C VAL A 112 -15.66 13.62 5.13
N GLY A 113 -14.52 13.83 5.78
CA GLY A 113 -13.48 12.82 5.96
C GLY A 113 -12.58 12.63 4.74
N ASP A 114 -11.98 11.45 4.59
CA ASP A 114 -10.95 11.18 3.57
C ASP A 114 -11.44 11.33 2.12
N ALA A 115 -12.76 11.42 1.91
CA ALA A 115 -13.34 11.58 0.59
C ALA A 115 -13.33 13.03 0.08
N VAL A 116 -13.14 14.04 0.94
CA VAL A 116 -13.33 15.46 0.57
C VAL A 116 -12.04 16.18 0.20
N GLU A 117 -12.20 17.22 -0.61
CA GLU A 117 -11.22 18.25 -0.87
C GLU A 117 -11.87 19.61 -0.57
N GLU A 118 -11.27 20.37 0.35
CA GLU A 118 -11.74 21.69 0.77
C GLU A 118 -10.83 22.78 0.22
N LYS A 119 -11.39 23.98 0.05
CA LYS A 119 -10.62 25.19 -0.27
C LYS A 119 -10.96 26.33 0.66
#